data_AF-R4W9Y7-F1
#
_entry.id   AF-R4W9Y7-F1
#
_cell.length_a   1.000
_cell.length_b   1.000
_cell.length_c   1.000
_cell.angle_alpha   90.00
_cell.angle_beta   90.00
_cell.angle_gamma   90.00
#
_symmetry.space_group_name_H-M   'P 1'
#
loop_
_entity.id
_entity.type
_entity.pdbx_description
1 polymer ?
#
loop_
_entity_poly.entity_id
_entity_poly.type
_entity_poly.pdbx_seq_one_letter_code
_entity_poly.pdbx_strand_id
1 'polypeptide(L)' 'MAIKPAYVKKTGEILMERYPEALSTDFEHNKEAVTELTNIESKGVRNRIAGYIARKQAAQPA' A
#
# COMPACT_ATOMS: atom_id res chain seq x y z
N MET A 1 -16.82 -11.60 -4.66
CA MET A 1 -15.44 -11.14 -4.39
C MET A 1 -15.51 -9.73 -3.81
N ALA A 2 -14.98 -9.48 -2.61
CA ALA A 2 -15.00 -8.14 -2.02
C ALA A 2 -14.03 -7.22 -2.78
N ILE A 3 -14.55 -6.14 -3.37
CA ILE A 3 -13.73 -5.14 -4.06
C ILE A 3 -13.13 -4.22 -3.00
N LYS A 4 -11.80 -4.03 -3.02
CA LYS A 4 -11.15 -3.05 -2.13
C LYS A 4 -11.75 -1.65 -2.41
N PRO A 5 -12.14 -0.91 -1.36
CA PRO A 5 -12.69 0.44 -1.52
C PRO A 5 -11.78 1.35 -2.34
N ALA A 6 -12.38 2.32 -3.05
CA ALA A 6 -11.65 3.21 -3.95
C ALA A 6 -10.50 3.97 -3.26
N TYR A 7 -10.70 4.41 -2.01
CA TYR A 7 -9.66 5.12 -1.24
C TYR A 7 -8.41 4.27 -1.02
N VAL A 8 -8.55 2.95 -0.80
CA VAL A 8 -7.41 2.05 -0.61
C VAL A 8 -6.55 1.99 -1.87
N LYS A 9 -7.21 1.88 -3.04
CA LYS A 9 -6.51 1.79 -4.33
C LYS A 9 -5.82 3.10 -4.68
N LYS A 10 -6.55 4.22 -4.57
CA LYS A 10 -6.05 5.55 -4.87
C LYS A 10 -4.85 5.92 -3.99
N THR A 11 -4.96 5.71 -2.67
CA THR A 11 -3.83 5.99 -1.76
C THR A 11 -2.64 5.09 -2.06
N GLY A 12 -2.87 3.80 -2.31
CA GLY A 12 -1.78 2.89 -2.67
C GLY A 12 -1.08 3.27 -3.98
N GLU A 13 -1.83 3.65 -5.01
CA GLU A 13 -1.30 4.15 -6.29
C GLU A 13 -0.44 5.41 -6.09
N ILE A 14 -0.96 6.40 -5.35
CA ILE A 14 -0.22 7.63 -5.04
C ILE A 14 1.10 7.33 -4.31
N LEU A 15 1.08 6.40 -3.33
CA LEU A 15 2.28 6.01 -2.61
C LEU A 15 3.30 5.32 -3.52
N MET A 16 2.85 4.44 -4.42
CA MET A 16 3.72 3.78 -5.39
C MET A 16 4.32 4.75 -6.41
N GLU A 17 3.57 5.77 -6.83
CA GLU A 17 4.06 6.80 -7.75
C GLU A 17 5.04 7.77 -7.08
N ARG A 18 4.78 8.17 -5.83
CA ARG A 18 5.59 9.17 -5.12
C ARG A 18 6.81 8.60 -4.41
N TYR A 19 6.71 7.37 -3.92
CA TYR A 19 7.73 6.73 -3.08
C TYR A 19 8.00 5.29 -3.54
N PRO A 20 8.38 5.06 -4.81
CA PRO A 20 8.60 3.71 -5.32
C PRO A 20 9.70 2.96 -4.56
N GLU A 21 10.76 3.65 -4.16
CA GLU A 21 11.92 3.09 -3.44
C GLU A 21 11.63 2.73 -1.98
N ALA A 22 10.55 3.26 -1.40
CA ALA A 22 10.17 3.02 0.01
C ALA A 22 9.19 1.84 0.15
N LEU A 23 8.86 1.17 -0.96
CA LEU A 23 7.86 0.12 -1.01
C LEU A 23 8.47 -1.16 -1.58
N SER A 24 7.91 -2.30 -1.17
CA SER A 24 8.41 -3.60 -1.60
C SER A 24 7.28 -4.58 -1.86
N THR A 25 7.60 -5.84 -2.16
CA THR A 25 6.62 -6.93 -2.22
C THR A 25 6.25 -7.47 -0.84
N ASP A 26 6.96 -7.07 0.23
CA ASP A 26 6.71 -7.52 1.59
C ASP A 26 5.60 -6.71 2.28
N PHE A 27 4.70 -7.41 2.96
CA PHE A 27 3.56 -6.77 3.60
C PHE A 27 3.95 -5.98 4.85
N GLU A 28 4.85 -6.51 5.68
CA GLU A 28 5.22 -5.89 6.95
C GLU A 28 6.02 -4.60 6.72
N HIS A 29 6.96 -4.64 5.77
CA HIS A 29 7.70 -3.46 5.32
C HIS A 29 6.76 -2.36 4.80
N ASN A 30 5.82 -2.71 3.92
CA ASN A 30 4.85 -1.74 3.40
C ASN A 30 3.95 -1.17 4.49
N LYS A 31 3.66 -1.93 5.56
CA LYS A 31 2.84 -1.45 6.68
C LYS A 31 3.59 -0.38 7.48
N GLU A 32 4.88 -0.56 7.69
CA GLU A 32 5.75 0.45 8.31
C GLU A 32 5.84 1.69 7.42
N ALA A 33 6.17 1.52 6.14
CA ALA A 33 6.24 2.61 5.18
C ALA A 33 4.93 3.41 5.10
N VAL A 34 3.77 2.75 5.05
CA VAL A 34 2.46 3.46 5.05
C VAL A 34 2.24 4.23 6.36
N THR A 35 2.76 3.75 7.49
CA THR A 35 2.66 4.47 8.78
C THR A 35 3.52 5.73 8.79
N GLU A 36 4.70 5.67 8.19
CA GLU A 36 5.63 6.81 8.12
C GLU A 36 5.19 7.85 7.08
N LEU A 37 4.68 7.38 5.93
CA LEU A 37 4.33 8.22 4.79
C LEU A 37 2.92 8.80 4.87
N THR A 38 2.06 8.32 5.77
CA THR A 38 0.66 8.76 5.87
C THR A 38 0.20 8.93 7.31
N ASN A 39 -0.79 9.79 7.53
CA ASN A 39 -1.45 10.00 8.82
C ASN A 39 -2.65 9.05 9.06
N ILE A 40 -2.62 7.85 8.48
CA ILE A 40 -3.74 6.89 8.58
C ILE A 40 -3.73 6.21 9.96
N GLU A 41 -4.62 6.67 10.83
CA GLU A 41 -4.76 6.15 12.19
C GLU A 41 -5.39 4.75 12.21
N SER A 42 -6.34 4.49 11.31
CA SER A 42 -7.05 3.22 11.29
C SER A 42 -6.15 2.06 10.85
N LYS A 43 -5.86 1.15 11.79
CA LYS A 43 -5.13 -0.11 11.55
C LYS A 43 -5.69 -0.90 10.37
N GLY A 44 -7.03 -0.99 10.26
CA GLY A 44 -7.68 -1.74 9.19
C GLY A 44 -7.46 -1.11 7.81
N VAL A 45 -7.50 0.22 7.72
CA VAL A 45 -7.25 0.94 6.46
C VAL A 45 -5.78 0.80 6.06
N ARG A 46 -4.85 1.03 6.99
CA ARG A 46 -3.42 0.86 6.77
C ARG A 46 -3.08 -0.53 6.23
N ASN A 47 -3.57 -1.57 6.88
CA ASN A 47 -3.33 -2.96 6.44
C ASN A 47 -3.91 -3.24 5.04
N ARG A 48 -5.07 -2.68 4.71
CA ARG A 48 -5.66 -2.85 3.37
C ARG A 48 -4.82 -2.19 2.27
N ILE A 49 -4.22 -1.04 2.56
CA ILE A 49 -3.32 -0.29 1.67
C ILE A 49 -2.00 -1.03 1.51
N ALA A 50 -1.33 -1.41 2.60
CA ALA A 50 -0.09 -2.17 2.54
C ALA A 50 -0.25 -3.47 1.74
N GLY A 51 -1.33 -4.22 1.99
CA GLY A 51 -1.65 -5.41 1.20
C GLY A 51 -2.15 -5.14 -0.23
N TYR A 52 -2.49 -3.90 -0.58
CA TYR A 52 -2.75 -3.53 -1.99
C TYR A 52 -1.44 -3.28 -2.72
N ILE A 53 -0.53 -2.54 -2.09
CA ILE A 53 0.81 -2.24 -2.60
C ILE A 53 1.59 -3.54 -2.83
N ALA A 54 1.70 -4.41 -1.83
CA ALA A 54 2.42 -5.69 -1.96
C ALA A 54 1.92 -6.53 -3.15
N ARG A 55 0.60 -6.61 -3.33
CA ARG A 55 -0.01 -7.34 -4.46
C ARG A 55 0.31 -6.68 -5.81
N LYS A 56 0.34 -5.35 -5.87
CA LYS A 56 0.61 -4.60 -7.11
C LYS A 56 2.09 -4.64 -7.47
N GLN A 57 2.99 -4.56 -6.50
CA GLN A 57 4.43 -4.72 -6.69
C GLN A 57 4.76 -6.13 -7.20
N ALA A 58 4.17 -7.18 -6.60
CA ALA A 58 4.38 -8.56 -7.06
C ALA A 58 3.84 -8.85 -8.48
N ALA A 59 2.92 -8.02 -8.99
CA ALA A 59 2.34 -8.17 -10.32
C ALA A 59 3.05 -7.32 -11.39
N GLN A 60 3.94 -6.41 -11.00
CA GLN A 60 4.77 -5.64 -11.93
C GLN A 60 6.00 -6.50 -12.27
N PRO A 61 6.20 -6.90 -13.54
CA PRO A 61 7.48 -7.44 -13.95
C PRO A 61 8.53 -6.33 -13.85
N ALA A 62 9.72 -6.69 -13.34
CA ALA A 62 10.87 -5.80 -13.23
C ALA A 62 11.31 -5.26 -14.61
#